data_AF-A0A948DFZ2-F1
#
_entry.id   AF-A0A948DFZ2-F1
#
_cell.length_a   1.000
_cell.length_b   1.000
_cell.length_c   1.000
_cell.angle_alpha   90.00
_cell.angle_beta   90.00
_cell.angle_gamma   90.00
#
_symmetry.space_group_name_H-M   'P 1'
#
loop_
_entity.id
_entity.type
_entity.pdbx_description
1 polymer ?
#
loop_
_entity_poly.entity_id
_entity_poly.type
_entity_poly.pdbx_seq_one_letter_code
_entity_poly.pdbx_strand_id
1 'polypeptide(L)' 'MDDSPRADEIAYLQALKRLTPEQRLERALELNELARDLLIHALRRRFPEKSPEELQALFLERLDLCHNSNY' A
#
# COMPACT_ATOMS: atom_id res chain seq x y z
N MET A 1 1.41 -30.21 7.17
CA MET A 1 2.12 -28.95 6.90
C MET A 1 2.41 -28.35 8.25
N ASP A 2 3.65 -27.95 8.50
CA ASP A 2 4.05 -27.37 9.78
C ASP A 2 3.56 -25.92 9.80
N ASP A 3 2.51 -25.65 10.59
CA ASP A 3 1.87 -24.33 10.75
C ASP A 3 2.62 -23.44 11.77
N SER A 4 3.84 -23.84 12.19
CA SER A 4 4.62 -23.07 13.14
C SER A 4 5.08 -21.75 12.50
N PRO A 5 4.72 -20.57 13.05
CA PRO A 5 5.11 -19.29 12.49
C PRO A 5 6.63 -19.21 12.44
N ARG A 6 7.16 -18.87 11.26
CA ARG A 6 8.61 -18.70 11.10
C ARG A 6 9.09 -17.67 12.12
N ALA A 7 10.22 -17.90 12.77
CA ALA A 7 10.73 -17.03 13.83
C ALA A 7 10.78 -15.55 13.42
N ASP A 8 11.05 -15.28 12.13
CA ASP A 8 11.05 -13.95 11.52
C ASP A 8 9.66 -13.29 11.53
N GLU A 9 8.60 -14.06 11.30
CA GLU A 9 7.22 -13.57 11.32
C GLU A 9 6.80 -13.15 12.74
N ILE A 10 7.20 -13.93 13.75
CA ILE A 10 6.95 -13.60 15.16
C ILE A 10 7.70 -12.32 15.54
N ALA A 11 8.97 -12.20 15.15
CA ALA A 11 9.78 -11.02 15.41
C ALA A 11 9.19 -9.76 14.75
N TYR A 12 8.74 -9.89 13.51
CA TYR A 12 8.09 -8.82 12.77
C TYR A 12 6.79 -8.34 13.44
N LEU A 13 5.92 -9.27 13.82
CA LEU A 13 4.66 -8.94 14.52
C LEU A 13 4.92 -8.30 15.89
N GLN A 14 5.94 -8.75 16.62
CA GLN A 14 6.34 -8.14 17.89
C GLN A 14 6.88 -6.72 17.69
N ALA A 15 7.63 -6.46 16.63
CA ALA A 15 8.09 -5.11 16.30
C ALA A 15 6.91 -4.17 16.00
N LEU A 16 5.93 -4.63 15.21
CA LEU A 16 4.73 -3.85 14.91
C LEU A 16 3.89 -3.54 16.15
N LYS A 17 3.78 -4.50 17.08
CA LYS A 17 3.04 -4.32 18.35
C LYS A 17 3.68 -3.28 19.28
N ARG A 18 4.99 -3.03 19.14
CA ARG A 18 5.73 -2.07 19.97
C ARG A 18 5.66 -0.63 19.48
N LEU A 19 5.14 -0.41 18.26
CA LEU A 19 4.98 0.94 17.72
C LEU A 19 3.99 1.74 18.58
N THR A 20 4.37 2.95 18.97
CA THR A 20 3.43 3.92 19.55
C THR A 20 2.39 4.33 18.48
N PRO A 21 1.25 4.93 18.89
CA PRO A 21 0.27 5.45 17.93
C PRO A 21 0.88 6.41 16.90
N GLU A 22 1.81 7.28 17.32
CA GLU A 22 2.47 8.26 16.46
C GLU A 22 3.38 7.58 15.44
N GLN A 23 4.20 6.62 15.89
CA GLN A 23 5.07 5.84 15.01
C GLN A 23 4.25 5.02 14.02
N ARG A 24 3.13 4.44 14.46
CA ARG A 24 2.22 3.71 13.58
C ARG A 24 1.63 4.62 12.50
N LEU A 25 1.20 5.82 12.88
CA LEU A 25 0.68 6.80 11.94
C LEU A 25 1.75 7.22 10.92
N GLU A 26 2.96 7.52 11.39
CA GLU A 26 4.10 7.85 10.52
C GLU A 26 4.35 6.75 9.49
N ARG A 27 4.46 5.48 9.92
CA ARG A 27 4.65 4.36 8.99
C ARG A 27 3.49 4.19 8.01
N ALA A 28 2.25 4.44 8.45
CA ALA A 28 1.09 4.36 7.57
C ALA A 28 1.11 5.45 6.49
N LEU A 29 1.55 6.67 6.83
CA LEU A 29 1.71 7.77 5.88
C LEU A 29 2.82 7.47 4.88
N GLU A 30 4.00 7.02 5.34
CA GLU A 30 5.11 6.60 4.48
C GLU A 30 4.68 5.50 3.50
N LEU A 31 3.97 4.48 4.00
CA LEU A 31 3.49 3.38 3.16
C LEU A 31 2.46 3.86 2.12
N ASN A 32 1.58 4.78 2.49
CA ASN A 32 0.58 5.34 1.59
C ASN A 32 1.22 6.15 0.45
N GLU A 33 2.25 6.94 0.75
CA GLU A 33 3.03 7.67 -0.26
C GLU A 33 3.74 6.70 -1.21
N LEU A 34 4.46 5.71 -0.67
CA LEU A 34 5.14 4.71 -1.48
C LEU A 34 4.18 3.93 -2.38
N ALA A 35 3.04 3.49 -1.85
CA ALA A 35 2.03 2.75 -2.62
C ALA A 35 1.47 3.59 -3.78
N ARG A 36 1.24 4.89 -3.54
CA ARG A 36 0.78 5.83 -4.57
C ARG A 36 1.78 5.96 -5.71
N ASP A 37 3.06 6.14 -5.38
CA ASP A 37 4.13 6.29 -6.37
C ASP A 37 4.30 5.02 -7.20
N LEU A 38 4.25 3.86 -6.55
CA LEU A 38 4.29 2.57 -7.22
C LEU A 38 3.10 2.37 -8.16
N LEU A 39 1.90 2.77 -7.76
CA LEU A 39 0.71 2.70 -8.61
C LEU A 39 0.87 3.58 -9.85
N ILE A 40 1.30 4.84 -9.69
CA ILE A 40 1.53 5.75 -10.81
C ILE A 40 2.59 5.18 -11.76
N HIS A 41 3.69 4.67 -11.22
CA HIS A 41 4.74 4.04 -12.02
C HIS A 41 4.23 2.82 -12.79
N ALA A 42 3.45 1.96 -12.13
CA ALA A 42 2.86 0.77 -12.75
C ALA A 42 1.86 1.13 -13.85
N LEU A 43 1.03 2.16 -13.66
CA LEU A 43 0.08 2.63 -14.67
C LEU A 43 0.80 3.17 -15.91
N ARG A 44 1.82 4.02 -15.73
CA ARG A 44 2.66 4.52 -16.84
C ARG A 44 3.34 3.40 -17.61
N ARG A 45 3.85 2.39 -16.90
CA ARG A 45 4.51 1.24 -17.54
C ARG A 45 3.52 0.33 -18.26
N ARG A 46 2.31 0.18 -17.74
CA ARG A 46 1.28 -0.71 -18.29
C ARG A 46 0.53 -0.10 -19.48
N PHE A 47 0.38 1.21 -19.50
CA PHE A 47 -0.36 1.95 -20.52
C PHE A 47 0.47 3.12 -21.07
N PRO A 48 1.60 2.85 -21.76
CA PRO A 48 2.49 3.88 -22.28
C PRO A 48 1.85 4.80 -23.34
N GLU A 49 0.76 4.36 -23.97
CA GLU A 49 0.02 5.07 -25.00
C GLU A 49 -0.97 6.11 -24.45
N LYS A 50 -1.28 6.07 -23.15
CA LYS A 50 -2.29 6.92 -22.53
C LYS A 50 -1.78 8.32 -22.24
N SER A 51 -2.66 9.30 -22.39
CA SER A 51 -2.36 10.68 -21.99
C SER A 51 -2.25 10.79 -20.46
N PRO A 52 -1.61 11.85 -19.94
CA PRO A 52 -1.58 12.12 -18.50
C PRO A 52 -2.97 12.16 -17.86
N GLU A 53 -3.96 12.71 -18.55
CA GLU A 53 -5.35 12.82 -18.08
C GLU A 53 -6.03 11.45 -17.99
N GLU A 54 -5.81 10.58 -18.98
CA GLU A 54 -6.32 9.20 -18.97
C GLU A 54 -5.67 8.37 -17.86
N LEU A 55 -4.36 8.54 -17.63
CA LEU A 55 -3.65 7.89 -16.53
C LEU A 55 -4.15 8.39 -15.17
N GLN A 56 -4.46 9.68 -15.05
CA GLN A 56 -5.05 10.24 -13.84
C GLN A 56 -6.45 9.68 -13.57
N ALA A 57 -7.29 9.54 -14.59
CA ALA A 57 -8.60 8.93 -14.47
C ALA A 57 -8.50 7.46 -14.01
N LEU A 58 -7.59 6.68 -14.59
CA LEU A 58 -7.31 5.31 -14.16
C LEU A 58 -6.80 5.24 -12.73
N PHE A 59 -5.94 6.17 -12.33
CA PHE A 59 -5.43 6.23 -10.95
C PHE A 59 -6.58 6.41 -9.95
N LEU A 60 -7.52 7.32 -10.22
CA LEU A 60 -8.69 7.55 -9.37
C LEU A 60 -9.62 6.33 -9.32
N GLU A 61 -9.90 5.70 -10.47
CA GLU A 61 -10.70 4.47 -10.55
C GLU A 61 -10.10 3.35 -9.68
N ARG A 62 -8.76 3.23 -9.64
CA ARG A 62 -8.09 2.24 -8.79
C ARG A 62 -8.14 2.59 -7.31
N LEU A 63 -8.10 3.87 -6.96
CA LEU A 63 -8.25 4.29 -5.56
C LEU A 63 -9.65 3.99 -5.04
N ASP A 64 -10.69 4.14 -5.86
CA ASP A 64 -12.06 3.81 -5.47
C ASP A 64 -12.22 2.33 -5.08
N LEU A 65 -11.48 1.43 -5.74
CA LEU A 65 -11.46 0.00 -5.38
C LEU A 65 -10.79 -0.26 -4.02
N CYS A 66 -9.92 0.63 -3.56
CA CYS A 66 -9.25 0.52 -2.27
C CYS A 66 -10.09 1.07 -1.11
N HIS A 67 -11.23 1.70 -1.40
CA HIS A 67 -12.12 2.22 -0.37
C HIS A 67 -12.81 1.04 0.34
N ASN A 68 -12.36 0.74 1.56
CA ASN A 68 -13.01 -0.25 2.41
C ASN A 68 -14.30 0.38 2.98
N SER A 69 -15.42 0.25 2.27
CA SER A 69 -16.73 0.80 2.63
C SER A 69 -17.40 0.09 3.83
N ASN A 70 -16.63 -0.58 4.67
CA ASN A 70 -17.09 -1.47 5.74
C ASN A 70 -17.07 -0.79 7.13
N TYR A 71 -17.20 0.54 7.15
CA TYR A 71 -17.17 1.38 8.36
C TYR A 71 -18.56 1.87 8.75
#